data_AF-A0A2V8W7M9-F1
#
_entry.id   AF-A0A2V8W7M9-F1
#
_cell.length_a   1.000
_cell.length_b   1.000
_cell.length_c   1.000
_cell.angle_alpha   90.00
_cell.angle_beta   90.00
_cell.angle_gamma   90.00
#
_symmetry.space_group_name_H-M   'P 1'
#
loop_
_entity.id
_entity.type
_entity.pdbx_description
1 polymer ?
#
loop_
_entity_poly.entity_id
_entity_poly.type
_entity_poly.pdbx_seq_one_letter_code
_entity_poly.pdbx_strand_id
1 'polypeptide(L)'
;MIRQRVIALLGRRDAPTDAVEEYCRYLGEALMAEGFKLIIERAAWPERGWNRAGRRLRRHAKRWRGAWVLVQYTALAWSMRGFPLRFPRLLRILKAAGVHLGVVFH
;
A
#
# COMPACT_ATOMS: atom_id res chain seq x y z
N MET A 1 -22.56 8.76 -4.81
CA MET A 1 -22.41 8.38 -3.39
C MET A 1 -21.22 7.42 -3.31
N ILE A 2 -20.15 7.76 -2.60
CA ILE A 2 -18.97 6.88 -2.49
C ILE A 2 -19.35 5.71 -1.58
N ARG A 3 -19.37 4.50 -2.12
CA ARG A 3 -19.86 3.31 -1.43
C ARG A 3 -18.79 2.69 -0.55
N GLN A 4 -17.52 2.65 -0.98
CA GLN A 4 -16.44 2.01 -0.23
C GLN A 4 -15.07 2.66 -0.45
N ARG A 5 -14.19 2.58 0.56
CA ARG A 5 -12.80 3.05 0.50
C ARG A 5 -11.86 1.88 0.21
N VAL A 6 -10.91 2.09 -0.69
CA VAL A 6 -9.83 1.15 -1.01
C VAL A 6 -8.50 1.86 -0.79
N ILE A 7 -7.54 1.18 -0.19
CA ILE A 7 -6.20 1.73 0.07
C ILE A 7 -5.22 1.07 -0.90
N ALA A 8 -4.57 1.86 -1.76
CA ALA A 8 -3.39 1.42 -2.48
C ALA A 8 -2.16 1.68 -1.58
N LEU A 9 -1.54 0.62 -1.06
CA LEU A 9 -0.35 0.74 -0.22
C LEU A 9 0.92 0.53 -1.05
N LEU A 10 1.70 1.60 -1.21
CA LEU A 10 2.93 1.62 -2.00
C LEU A 10 4.18 1.52 -1.11
N GLY A 11 5.22 0.96 -1.70
CA GLY A 11 6.56 0.88 -1.11
C GLY A 11 7.36 2.18 -1.27
N ARG A 12 8.68 2.05 -1.45
CA ARG A 12 9.58 3.16 -1.78
C ARG A 12 9.10 3.89 -3.04
N ARG A 13 9.25 5.22 -3.05
CA ARG A 13 9.00 6.03 -4.24
C ARG A 13 10.12 5.82 -5.25
N ASP A 14 9.75 5.59 -6.50
CA ASP A 14 10.72 5.54 -7.59
C ASP A 14 10.94 6.94 -8.19
N ALA A 15 12.12 7.18 -8.76
CA ALA A 15 12.51 8.49 -9.30
C ALA A 15 13.31 8.30 -10.61
N PRO A 16 13.13 9.18 -11.61
CA PRO A 16 12.30 10.40 -11.59
C PRO A 16 10.79 10.13 -11.69
N THR A 17 10.39 8.96 -12.16
CA THR A 17 8.99 8.57 -12.36
C THR A 17 8.62 7.38 -11.48
N ASP A 18 7.51 7.47 -10.75
CA ASP A 18 6.94 6.35 -9.99
C ASP A 18 5.74 5.80 -10.78
N ALA A 19 6.02 4.87 -11.69
CA ALA A 19 5.00 4.26 -12.55
C ALA A 19 3.90 3.54 -11.76
N VAL A 20 4.21 3.02 -10.57
CA VAL A 20 3.22 2.37 -9.70
C VAL A 20 2.27 3.40 -9.10
N GLU A 21 2.77 4.56 -8.66
CA GLU A 21 1.91 5.65 -8.20
C GLU A 21 1.04 6.21 -9.32
N GLU A 22 1.60 6.38 -10.52
CA GLU A 22 0.83 6.81 -11.70
C GLU A 22 -0.25 5.80 -12.09
N TYR A 23 0.08 4.51 -12.16
CA TYR A 23 -0.90 3.43 -12.32
C TYR A 23 -2.03 3.53 -11.27
N CYS A 24 -1.68 3.75 -10.00
CA CYS A 24 -2.69 3.88 -8.95
C CYS A 24 -3.56 5.13 -9.12
N ARG A 25 -3.06 6.22 -9.71
CA ARG A 25 -3.89 7.39 -10.03
C ARG A 25 -4.94 7.03 -11.08
N TYR A 26 -4.53 6.44 -12.21
CA TYR A 26 -5.47 6.00 -13.25
C TYR A 26 -6.46 4.97 -12.74
N LEU A 27 -6.00 4.00 -11.94
CA LEU A 27 -6.90 3.04 -11.28
C LEU A 27 -7.91 3.74 -10.36
N GLY A 28 -7.46 4.75 -9.62
CA GLY A 28 -8.34 5.53 -8.75
C GLY A 28 -9.43 6.26 -9.51
N GLU A 29 -9.08 6.86 -10.66
CA GLU A 29 -10.04 7.53 -11.55
C GLU A 29 -11.07 6.54 -12.12
N ALA A 30 -10.63 5.36 -12.58
CA ALA A 30 -11.53 4.32 -13.05
C ALA A 30 -12.47 3.80 -11.94
N LEU A 31 -11.94 3.59 -10.74
CA LEU A 31 -12.72 3.11 -9.58
C LEU A 31 -13.78 4.11 -9.10
N MET A 32 -13.60 5.41 -9.35
CA MET A 32 -14.60 6.42 -9.01
C MET A 32 -15.91 6.22 -9.78
N ALA A 33 -15.85 5.80 -11.05
CA ALA A 33 -17.04 5.46 -11.84
C ALA A 33 -17.82 4.29 -11.22
N GLU A 34 -17.11 3.36 -10.58
CA GLU A 34 -17.67 2.19 -9.88
C GLU A 34 -18.08 2.49 -8.42
N GLY A 35 -18.00 3.75 -7.98
CA GLY A 35 -18.40 4.18 -6.64
C GLY A 35 -17.39 3.87 -5.53
N PHE A 36 -16.14 3.54 -5.89
CA PHE A 36 -15.04 3.35 -4.95
C PHE A 36 -14.14 4.58 -4.90
N LYS A 37 -13.63 4.91 -3.70
CA LYS A 37 -12.56 5.91 -3.55
C LYS A 37 -11.25 5.22 -3.22
N LEU A 38 -10.29 5.30 -4.14
CA LEU A 38 -8.92 4.84 -3.91
C LEU A 38 -8.13 5.90 -3.13
N ILE A 39 -7.43 5.49 -2.09
CA ILE A 39 -6.53 6.32 -1.28
C ILE A 39 -5.12 5.75 -1.43
N ILE A 40 -4.20 6.55 -1.95
CA ILE A 40 -2.80 6.18 -2.06
C ILE A 40 -2.11 6.45 -0.72
N GLU A 41 -1.51 5.42 -0.14
CA GLU A 41 -0.73 5.48 1.10
C GLU A 41 0.67 4.91 0.86
N ARG A 42 1.66 5.47 1.56
CA ARG A 42 3.06 5.05 1.40
C ARG A 42 3.63 4.53 2.71
N ALA A 43 4.28 3.37 2.66
CA ALA A 43 4.91 2.77 3.83
C ALA A 43 6.12 3.59 4.34
N ALA A 44 6.75 4.39 3.49
CA ALA A 44 7.88 5.28 3.79
C ALA A 44 8.99 4.59 4.62
N TRP A 45 9.27 3.32 4.29
CA TRP A 45 10.30 2.52 4.96
C TRP A 45 11.74 2.94 4.62
N PRO A 46 12.08 3.45 3.41
CA PRO A 46 13.43 3.92 3.13
C PRO A 46 13.81 5.13 4.00
N GLU A 47 12.88 6.06 4.20
CA GLU A 47 13.14 7.32 4.89
C GLU A 47 13.10 7.17 6.42
N ARG A 48 12.26 6.27 6.94
CA ARG A 48 12.02 6.12 8.39
C ARG A 48 12.64 4.85 8.98
N GLY A 49 13.10 3.94 8.13
CA GLY A 49 13.46 2.58 8.50
C GLY A 49 12.23 1.71 8.79
N TRP A 50 12.38 0.41 8.54
CA TRP A 50 11.30 -0.58 8.65
C TRP A 50 10.59 -0.64 10.01
N ASN A 51 11.32 -0.45 11.11
CA ASN A 51 10.70 -0.52 12.44
C ASN A 51 9.72 0.64 12.66
N ARG A 52 10.10 1.87 12.28
CA ARG A 52 9.22 3.04 12.40
C ARG A 52 8.08 2.97 11.38
N ALA A 53 8.37 2.56 10.15
CA ALA A 53 7.37 2.32 9.11
C ALA A 53 6.32 1.29 9.55
N GLY A 54 6.75 0.15 10.09
CA GLY A 54 5.85 -0.90 10.60
C GLY A 54 4.99 -0.43 11.77
N ARG A 55 5.54 0.34 12.72
CA ARG A 55 4.77 0.95 13.82
C ARG A 55 3.74 1.95 13.31
N ARG A 56 4.11 2.80 12.35
CA ARG A 56 3.18 3.76 11.71
C ARG A 56 2.08 3.01 10.98
N LEU A 57 2.43 2.03 10.15
CA LEU A 57 1.47 1.21 9.43
C LEU A 57 0.50 0.52 10.37
N ARG A 58 0.98 -0.09 11.46
CA ARG A 58 0.10 -0.72 12.47
C ARG A 58 -0.91 0.26 13.04
N ARG A 59 -0.52 1.49 13.34
CA ARG A 59 -1.43 2.53 13.86
C ARG A 59 -2.47 2.94 12.82
N HIS A 60 -2.05 3.14 11.57
CA HIS A 60 -2.94 3.56 10.49
C HIS A 60 -3.89 2.43 10.07
N ALA A 61 -3.40 1.20 9.94
CA ALA A 61 -4.17 0.04 9.51
C ALA A 61 -5.34 -0.29 10.42
N LYS A 62 -5.30 0.06 11.71
CA LYS A 62 -6.45 -0.05 12.61
C LYS A 62 -7.67 0.75 12.11
N ARG A 63 -7.45 1.89 11.44
CA ARG A 63 -8.49 2.73 10.83
C ARG A 63 -9.01 2.18 9.50
N TRP A 64 -8.38 1.13 8.98
CA TRP A 64 -8.73 0.48 7.72
C TRP A 64 -9.39 -0.89 7.92
N ARG A 65 -9.79 -1.22 9.16
CA ARG A 65 -10.49 -2.47 9.46
C ARG A 65 -11.73 -2.62 8.57
N GLY A 66 -11.87 -3.76 7.91
CA GLY A 66 -12.96 -4.03 6.96
C GLY A 66 -12.83 -3.31 5.60
N ALA A 67 -11.80 -2.50 5.39
CA ALA A 67 -11.51 -1.92 4.08
C ALA A 67 -10.55 -2.81 3.29
N TRP A 68 -10.57 -2.67 1.96
CA TRP A 68 -9.57 -3.26 1.09
C TRP A 68 -8.24 -2.50 1.17
N VAL A 69 -7.16 -3.23 1.36
CA VAL A 69 -5.78 -2.73 1.22
C VAL A 69 -5.10 -3.53 0.13
N LEU A 70 -4.88 -2.88 -1.02
CA LEU A 70 -4.17 -3.40 -2.18
C LEU A 70 -2.71 -2.99 -2.10
N VAL A 71 -1.85 -3.92 -1.68
CA VAL A 71 -0.41 -3.68 -1.56
C VAL A 71 0.22 -3.82 -2.95
N GLN A 72 0.80 -2.75 -3.45
CA GLN A 72 1.44 -2.72 -4.76
C GLN A 72 2.86 -3.26 -4.63
N TYR A 73 3.14 -4.38 -5.29
CA TYR A 73 4.39 -5.11 -5.14
C TYR A 73 5.24 -5.00 -6.41
N THR A 74 6.43 -4.42 -6.23
CA THR A 74 7.62 -4.68 -7.05
C THR A 74 8.75 -5.07 -6.10
N ALA A 75 9.74 -5.83 -6.58
CA ALA A 75 10.90 -6.22 -5.78
C ALA A 75 11.64 -5.00 -5.18
N LEU A 76 11.79 -3.93 -5.97
CA LEU A 76 12.52 -2.70 -5.59
C LEU A 76 11.70 -1.74 -4.73
N ALA A 77 10.37 -1.78 -4.78
CA ALA A 77 9.53 -0.98 -3.88
C ALA A 77 9.67 -1.42 -2.41
N TRP A 78 10.05 -2.68 -2.16
CA TRP A 78 10.11 -3.28 -0.82
C TRP A 78 11.50 -3.79 -0.43
N SER A 79 12.53 -3.47 -1.21
CA SER A 79 13.92 -3.78 -0.90
C SER A 79 14.86 -2.80 -1.58
N MET A 80 15.97 -2.46 -0.91
CA MET A 80 17.06 -1.72 -1.56
C MET A 80 17.82 -2.59 -2.57
N ARG A 81 17.80 -3.91 -2.40
CA ARG A 81 18.63 -4.87 -3.17
C ARG A 81 17.81 -5.88 -3.96
N GLY A 82 16.52 -5.63 -4.14
CA GLY A 82 15.61 -6.54 -4.85
C GLY A 82 15.14 -7.77 -4.06
N PHE A 83 15.61 -8.00 -2.84
CA PHE A 83 15.13 -9.10 -1.99
C PHE A 83 14.31 -8.58 -0.78
N PRO A 84 12.97 -8.65 -0.81
CA PRO A 84 12.10 -7.95 0.14
C PRO A 84 11.78 -8.77 1.40
N LEU A 85 12.82 -9.18 2.14
CA LEU A 85 12.70 -10.00 3.37
C LEU A 85 11.69 -9.47 4.41
N ARG A 86 11.50 -8.15 4.45
CA ARG A 86 10.62 -7.48 5.42
C ARG A 86 9.19 -7.29 4.92
N PHE A 87 8.92 -7.56 3.65
CA PHE A 87 7.59 -7.47 3.06
C PHE A 87 6.57 -8.42 3.70
N PRO A 88 6.85 -9.71 3.95
CA PRO A 88 5.89 -10.59 4.63
C PRO A 88 5.49 -10.11 6.03
N ARG A 89 6.41 -9.43 6.76
CA ARG A 89 6.11 -8.84 8.06
C ARG A 89 5.08 -7.71 7.94
N LEU A 90 5.15 -6.93 6.86
CA LEU A 90 4.19 -5.87 6.57
C LEU A 90 2.79 -6.44 6.30
N LEU A 91 2.70 -7.52 5.52
CA LEU A 91 1.44 -8.21 5.27
C LEU A 91 0.81 -8.74 6.56
N ARG A 92 1.62 -9.29 7.48
CA ARG A 92 1.16 -9.73 8.80
C ARG A 92 0.57 -8.59 9.63
N ILE A 93 1.17 -7.40 9.58
CA ILE A 93 0.63 -6.21 10.27
C ILE A 93 -0.75 -5.84 9.73
N LEU A 94 -0.93 -5.88 8.40
CA LEU A 94 -2.21 -5.58 7.75
C LEU A 94 -3.27 -6.64 8.08
N LYS A 95 -2.94 -7.93 7.96
CA LYS A 95 -3.85 -9.03 8.34
C LYS A 95 -4.31 -8.91 9.80
N ALA A 96 -3.38 -8.66 10.72
CA ALA A 96 -3.70 -8.48 12.14
C ALA A 96 -4.57 -7.25 12.42
N ALA A 97 -4.61 -6.26 11.52
CA ALA A 97 -5.50 -5.10 11.64
C ALA A 97 -6.93 -5.39 11.16
N GLY A 98 -7.20 -6.55 10.55
CA GLY A 98 -8.52 -6.94 10.07
C GLY A 98 -8.92 -6.28 8.76
N VAL A 99 -7.97 -6.03 7.87
CA VAL A 99 -8.23 -5.50 6.51
C VAL A 99 -8.46 -6.63 5.51
N HIS A 100 -9.19 -6.36 4.43
CA HIS A 100 -9.21 -7.24 3.27
C HIS A 100 -7.92 -7.01 2.47
N LEU A 101 -6.99 -7.95 2.53
CA LEU A 101 -5.64 -7.78 1.99
C LEU A 101 -5.54 -8.37 0.58
N GLY A 102 -5.23 -7.53 -0.40
CA GLY A 102 -4.81 -7.93 -1.75
C GLY A 102 -3.36 -7.55 -2.02
N VAL A 103 -2.67 -8.34 -2.83
CA VAL A 103 -1.32 -8.01 -3.35
C VAL A 103 -1.42 -7.93 -4.86
N VAL A 104 -0.99 -6.80 -5.43
CA VAL A 104 -0.95 -6.57 -6.87
C VAL A 104 0.50 -6.62 -7.30
N PHE A 105 0.84 -7.57 -8.17
CA PHE A 105 2.19 -7.74 -8.71
C PHE A 105 2.36 -6.88 -9.96
N HIS A 106 3.48 -6.16 -10.03
CA HIS A 106 3.91 -5.33 -11.15
C HIS A 106 5.31 -5.78 -11.60
#